data_AF-A0AAW6TIZ5-F1
#
_entry.id   AF-A0AAW6TIZ5-F1
#
_cell.length_a   1.000
_cell.length_b   1.000
_cell.length_c   1.000
_cell.angle_alpha   90.00
_cell.angle_beta   90.00
_cell.angle_gamma   90.00
#
_symmetry.space_group_name_H-M   'P 1'
#
loop_
_entity.id
_entity.type
_entity.pdbx_description
1 polymer ?
#
loop_
_entity_poly.entity_id
_entity_poly.type
_entity_poly.pdbx_seq_one_letter_code
_entity_poly.pdbx_strand_id
1 'polypeptide(L)'
;MMRTYNGIISKRNDFIHIPIWYIFKNGKKIDLNSPFFIIEDYNRKYAIYIKLGKIKIESWKRHQKFLPFGKDLPPPHIVFYE
;
A
#
# COMPACT_ATOMS: atom_id res chain seq x y z
N MET A 1 -33.69 -25.96 -10.28
CA MET A 1 -32.66 -25.51 -11.26
C MET A 1 -33.14 -24.16 -11.78
N MET A 2 -32.40 -23.06 -11.80
CA MET A 2 -30.96 -22.81 -11.66
C MET A 2 -30.89 -21.36 -11.13
N ARG A 3 -30.16 -21.13 -10.02
CA ARG A 3 -30.02 -19.81 -9.39
C ARG A 3 -29.14 -18.92 -10.27
N THR A 4 -29.71 -17.91 -10.91
CA THR A 4 -28.91 -16.79 -11.43
C THR A 4 -28.55 -15.89 -10.26
N TYR A 5 -27.43 -16.22 -9.61
CA TYR A 5 -26.73 -15.29 -8.74
C TYR A 5 -26.30 -14.11 -9.61
N ASN A 6 -27.13 -13.07 -9.64
CA ASN A 6 -26.71 -11.75 -10.07
C ASN A 6 -25.64 -11.32 -9.09
N GLY A 7 -24.40 -11.65 -9.46
CA GLY A 7 -23.19 -11.32 -8.75
C GLY A 7 -23.31 -9.87 -8.33
N ILE A 8 -23.31 -9.68 -7.03
CA ILE A 8 -23.09 -8.40 -6.38
C ILE A 8 -21.76 -7.92 -6.97
N ILE A 9 -21.82 -7.13 -8.04
CA ILE A 9 -20.73 -6.27 -8.45
C ILE A 9 -20.72 -5.19 -7.38
N SER A 10 -20.23 -5.57 -6.21
CA SER A 10 -19.77 -4.63 -5.22
C SER A 10 -18.66 -3.89 -5.93
N LYS A 11 -18.99 -2.71 -6.46
CA LYS A 11 -18.06 -1.63 -6.74
C LYS A 11 -17.41 -1.24 -5.40
N ARG A 12 -16.65 -2.16 -4.82
CA ARG A 12 -15.72 -1.86 -3.75
C ARG A 12 -14.49 -1.31 -4.45
N ASN A 13 -14.50 0.02 -4.58
CA ASN A 13 -13.28 0.83 -4.52
C ASN A 13 -12.63 0.58 -3.13
N ASP A 14 -12.29 -0.67 -2.81
CA ASP A 14 -11.51 -1.00 -1.64
C ASP A 14 -10.14 -0.41 -1.93
N PHE A 15 -9.90 0.79 -1.39
CA PHE A 15 -8.57 1.36 -1.30
C PHE A 15 -7.73 0.33 -0.54
N ILE A 16 -6.99 -0.51 -1.27
CA ILE A 16 -6.00 -1.40 -0.68
C ILE A 16 -4.95 -0.49 -0.07
N HIS A 17 -5.01 -0.34 1.25
CA HIS A 17 -4.01 0.41 1.99
C HIS A 17 -2.70 -0.36 1.96
N ILE A 18 -1.68 0.21 1.33
CA ILE A 18 -0.34 -0.37 1.28
C ILE A 18 0.54 0.40 2.26
N PRO A 19 0.95 -0.22 3.38
CA PRO A 19 1.74 0.46 4.40
C PRO A 19 3.16 0.74 3.91
N ILE A 20 3.73 1.87 4.36
CA ILE A 20 5.14 2.19 4.21
C ILE A 20 5.75 2.11 5.61
N TRP A 21 6.35 0.98 5.94
CA TRP A 21 6.82 0.74 7.29
C TRP A 21 8.16 1.41 7.57
N TYR A 22 8.29 1.99 8.75
CA TYR A 22 9.56 2.40 9.33
C TYR A 22 9.77 1.70 10.66
N ILE A 23 10.94 1.07 10.82
CA ILE A 23 11.32 0.29 12.01
C ILE A 23 12.44 1.01 12.74
N PHE A 24 12.18 1.38 13.99
CA PHE A 24 13.13 2.02 14.89
C PHE A 24 14.13 1.00 15.45
N LYS A 25 15.29 1.45 15.97
CA LYS A 25 16.29 0.57 16.58
C LYS A 25 15.76 -0.26 17.75
N ASN A 26 14.77 0.26 18.47
CA ASN A 26 14.08 -0.45 19.55
C ASN A 26 13.03 -1.47 19.07
N GLY A 27 12.91 -1.70 17.76
CA GLY A 27 11.96 -2.63 17.15
C GLY A 27 10.55 -2.08 16.98
N LYS A 28 10.26 -0.85 17.47
CA LYS A 28 8.97 -0.20 17.23
C LYS A 28 8.78 0.02 15.74
N LYS A 29 7.53 -0.13 15.27
CA LYS A 29 7.18 -0.03 13.86
C LYS A 29 6.05 0.97 13.67
N ILE A 30 6.19 1.87 12.71
CA ILE A 30 5.16 2.85 12.33
C ILE A 30 4.88 2.80 10.84
N ASP A 31 3.62 3.05 10.46
CA ASP A 31 3.22 3.17 9.07
C ASP A 31 3.22 4.63 8.64
N LEU A 32 4.19 4.99 7.81
CA LEU A 32 4.37 6.33 7.26
C LEU A 32 3.30 6.69 6.21
N ASN A 33 2.55 5.72 5.68
CA ASN A 33 1.50 5.96 4.68
C ASN A 33 0.10 5.99 5.30
N SER A 34 -0.02 5.84 6.62
CA SER A 34 -1.31 5.85 7.30
C SER A 34 -1.99 7.21 7.19
N PRO A 35 -3.29 7.28 6.82
CA PRO A 35 -4.03 8.53 6.79
C PRO A 35 -4.36 9.06 8.20
N PHE A 36 -4.15 8.24 9.24
CA PHE A 36 -4.53 8.55 10.62
C PHE A 36 -3.39 9.15 11.45
N PHE A 37 -2.17 9.18 10.93
CA PHE A 37 -1.00 9.67 11.66
C PHE A 37 -0.42 10.91 10.98
N ILE A 38 -0.25 11.97 11.77
CA ILE A 38 0.56 13.14 11.39
C ILE A 38 1.92 12.93 12.05
N ILE A 39 2.98 12.88 11.24
CA ILE A 39 4.36 12.72 11.71
C ILE A 39 5.05 14.06 11.58
N GLU A 40 5.52 14.61 12.69
CA GLU A 40 6.38 15.78 12.69
C GLU A 40 7.77 15.40 12.17
N ASP A 41 8.15 15.97 11.03
CA ASP A 41 9.35 15.56 10.28
C ASP A 41 10.25 16.77 9.97
N TYR A 42 10.90 17.30 11.00
CA TYR A 42 11.73 18.50 10.92
C TYR A 42 12.91 18.37 9.95
N ASN A 43 13.50 17.17 9.83
CA ASN A 43 14.64 16.92 8.94
C ASN A 43 14.22 16.31 7.58
N ARG A 44 12.92 16.19 7.31
CA ARG A 44 12.35 15.60 6.08
C ARG A 44 12.74 14.13 5.85
N LYS A 45 13.24 13.41 6.86
CA LYS A 45 13.65 11.99 6.74
C LYS A 45 12.46 11.13 6.34
N TYR A 46 11.32 11.30 7.03
CA TYR A 46 10.12 10.49 6.78
C TYR A 46 9.44 10.86 5.45
N ALA A 47 9.45 12.14 5.07
CA ALA A 47 8.94 12.62 3.80
C ALA A 47 9.65 11.98 2.60
N ILE A 48 10.97 11.79 2.69
CA ILE A 48 11.76 11.08 1.68
C ILE A 48 11.32 9.62 1.58
N TYR A 49 11.18 8.91 2.71
CA TYR A 49 10.74 7.51 2.71
C TYR A 49 9.30 7.34 2.19
N ILE A 50 8.39 8.26 2.53
CA ILE A 50 7.04 8.28 1.97
C ILE A 50 7.10 8.41 0.46
N LYS A 51 7.90 9.35 -0.07
CA LYS A 51 8.06 9.54 -1.52
C LYS A 51 8.59 8.27 -2.20
N LEU A 52 9.64 7.66 -1.64
CA LEU A 52 10.21 6.42 -2.18
C LEU A 52 9.22 5.25 -2.13
N GLY A 53 8.48 5.10 -1.03
CA GLY A 53 7.45 4.08 -0.90
C GLY A 53 6.30 4.28 -1.90
N LYS A 54 5.83 5.52 -2.08
CA LYS A 54 4.80 5.86 -3.09
C LYS A 54 5.25 5.52 -4.51
N ILE A 55 6.52 5.75 -4.86
CA ILE A 55 7.06 5.34 -6.17
C ILE A 55 6.98 3.82 -6.35
N LYS A 56 7.32 3.04 -5.32
CA LYS A 56 7.20 1.57 -5.36
C LYS A 56 5.74 1.12 -5.51
N ILE A 57 4.82 1.75 -4.77
CA ILE A 57 3.37 1.48 -4.87
C ILE A 57 2.87 1.77 -6.29
N GLU A 58 3.21 2.92 -6.87
CA GLU A 58 2.79 3.29 -8.23
C GLU A 58 3.44 2.43 -9.30
N SER A 59 4.65 1.95 -9.07
CA SER A 59 5.27 0.93 -9.92
C SER A 59 4.47 -0.38 -9.85
N TRP A 60 4.17 -0.87 -8.65
CA TRP A 60 3.37 -2.08 -8.45
C TRP A 60 1.98 -1.97 -9.11
N LYS A 61 1.26 -0.86 -8.92
CA LYS A 61 -0.04 -0.60 -9.58
C LYS A 61 0.07 -0.64 -11.10
N ARG A 62 1.17 -0.13 -11.67
CA ARG A 62 1.42 -0.21 -13.11
C ARG A 62 1.59 -1.66 -13.55
N HIS A 63 2.43 -2.44 -12.87
CA HIS A 63 2.65 -3.85 -13.20
C HIS A 63 1.37 -4.69 -13.06
N GLN A 64 0.56 -4.42 -12.04
CA GLN A 64 -0.73 -5.05 -11.82
C GLN A 64 -1.69 -4.87 -13.02
N LYS A 65 -1.70 -3.68 -13.64
CA LYS A 65 -2.53 -3.40 -14.82
C LYS A 65 -2.10 -4.17 -16.08
N PHE A 66 -0.85 -4.60 -16.16
CA PHE A 66 -0.34 -5.36 -17.30
C PHE A 66 -0.54 -6.87 -17.15
N LEU A 67 -1.02 -7.36 -15.99
CA LEU A 67 -1.26 -8.77 -15.80
C LEU A 67 -2.52 -9.25 -16.54
N PRO A 68 -2.54 -10.52 -16.99
CA PRO A 68 -3.74 -11.17 -17.52
C PRO A 68 -4.87 -11.15 -16.49
N PHE A 69 -6.11 -11.12 -16.98
CA PHE A 69 -7.31 -11.16 -16.15
C PHE A 69 -7.30 -12.35 -15.17
N GLY A 70 -7.62 -12.09 -13.91
CA GLY A 70 -7.62 -13.09 -12.84
C GLY A 70 -6.25 -13.36 -12.19
N LYS A 71 -5.20 -12.61 -12.55
CA LYS A 71 -3.90 -12.65 -11.87
C LYS A 71 -3.66 -11.36 -11.10
N ASP A 72 -3.38 -11.50 -9.80
CA ASP A 72 -3.01 -10.39 -8.93
C ASP A 72 -1.57 -10.54 -8.42
N LEU A 73 -0.80 -9.45 -8.48
CA LEU A 73 0.45 -9.32 -7.78
C LEU A 73 0.18 -9.17 -6.27
N PRO A 74 0.97 -9.82 -5.41
CA PRO A 74 0.91 -9.52 -3.99
C PRO A 74 1.29 -8.06 -3.75
N PRO A 75 0.67 -7.37 -2.76
CA PRO A 75 1.04 -6.01 -2.39
C PRO A 75 2.54 -5.92 -2.04
N PRO A 76 3.21 -4.82 -2.38
CA PRO A 76 4.64 -4.68 -2.13
C PRO A 76 4.91 -4.53 -0.63
N HIS A 77 5.92 -5.23 -0.13
CA HIS A 77 6.41 -5.03 1.22
C HIS A 77 7.45 -3.89 1.23
N ILE A 78 7.08 -2.75 1.84
CA ILE A 78 7.92 -1.55 1.89
C ILE A 78 8.34 -1.30 3.33
N VAL A 79 9.64 -1.42 3.60
CA VAL A 79 10.22 -1.25 4.94
C VAL A 79 11.48 -0.41 4.85
N PHE A 80 11.60 0.55 5.77
CA PHE A 80 12.80 1.35 6.04
C PHE A 80 13.21 1.17 7.50
N TYR A 81 14.49 1.37 7.78
CA TYR A 81 15.07 1.22 9.11
C TYR A 81 15.73 2.52 9.56
N GLU A 82 15.83 2.70 10.88
CA GLU A 82 16.45 3.85 11.51
C GLU A 82 17.95 4.01 11.32
#